data_AF-A0A660S238-F1
#
_entry.id   AF-A0A660S238-F1
#
_cell.length_a   1.000
_cell.length_b   1.000
_cell.length_c   1.000
_cell.angle_alpha   90.00
_cell.angle_beta   90.00
_cell.angle_gamma   90.00
#
_symmetry.space_group_name_H-M   'P 1'
#
loop_
_entity.id
_entity.type
_entity.pdbx_description
1 polymer ?
#
loop_
_entity_poly.entity_id
_entity_poly.type
_entity_poly.pdbx_seq_one_letter_code
_entity_poly.pdbx_strand_id
1 'polypeptide(L)'
;MIIFDPNLKLKDLTPQYLLSQQYDMVFVIEEDVIKIFDHNLNLIRYYGNLSYKKSIKPSTIISTTKVYQPSNNIFSINPPTILGKMKGEVFQAEFTDIDNDNNPEMIYFNSQGLFIVKIKGGILAQYTPKAGKIVNFSVGPSGWIALNIFDENAGMRSEILRYTKEGLVPVVTNINLILNFVDYTAQGIKDTLIGQTFDPEKFFGDKVYILKRENNQLIYVAQVKVSPDYKNIGSAFVDLDRDGNSEIINYLSDGRLAIYKNSNIIWASPYPVTKHFYEVKLIKGKKGQEIVKQIIYPWITPVLTDINKDKKKEILFVSTNFPLETVKGDLKYIPLNSATSQIFVLGFEKTYFFKSLGASQTGFITGLGVFDNGIYYTLIKGKYPGDTESELYLSIF
;
A
#
# COMPACT_ATOMS: atom_id res chain seq x y z
N MET A 1 35.59 -14.96 -13.15
CA MET A 1 36.08 -15.27 -14.51
C MET A 1 34.95 -14.94 -15.47
N ILE A 2 35.21 -14.16 -16.53
CA ILE A 2 34.17 -13.80 -17.52
C ILE A 2 34.50 -14.58 -18.78
N ILE A 3 33.55 -15.37 -19.27
CA ILE A 3 33.68 -16.17 -20.49
C ILE A 3 32.75 -15.57 -21.55
N PHE A 4 33.29 -15.30 -22.73
CA PHE A 4 32.55 -14.76 -23.86
C PHE A 4 32.53 -15.78 -25.00
N ASP A 5 31.35 -16.26 -25.36
CA ASP A 5 31.14 -17.16 -26.51
C ASP A 5 30.12 -16.53 -27.48
N PRO A 6 30.57 -16.02 -28.65
CA PRO A 6 29.70 -15.35 -29.60
C PRO A 6 28.75 -16.30 -30.36
N ASN A 7 28.96 -17.62 -30.28
CA ASN A 7 28.13 -18.60 -30.98
C ASN A 7 26.98 -19.14 -30.11
N LEU A 8 27.03 -18.92 -28.80
CA LEU A 8 26.05 -19.39 -27.85
C LEU A 8 24.86 -18.43 -27.76
N LYS A 9 23.67 -18.86 -28.19
CA LYS A 9 22.46 -18.03 -28.14
C LYS A 9 21.71 -18.27 -26.83
N LEU A 10 21.03 -17.24 -26.32
CA LEU A 10 20.25 -17.32 -25.07
C LEU A 10 19.24 -18.48 -25.07
N LYS A 11 18.59 -18.73 -26.22
CA LYS A 11 17.59 -19.81 -26.38
C LYS A 11 18.18 -21.21 -26.22
N ASP A 12 19.49 -21.35 -26.32
CA ASP A 12 20.21 -22.62 -26.23
C ASP A 12 20.73 -22.86 -24.79
N LEU A 13 20.53 -21.91 -23.88
CA LEU A 13 20.90 -22.02 -22.46
C LEU A 13 19.79 -22.67 -21.63
N THR A 14 20.20 -23.47 -20.65
CA THR A 14 19.31 -24.04 -19.62
C THR A 14 19.91 -23.82 -18.23
N PRO A 15 19.10 -23.75 -17.16
CA PRO A 15 19.62 -23.63 -15.79
C PRO A 15 20.60 -24.76 -15.42
N GLN A 16 20.32 -25.99 -15.87
CA GLN A 16 21.19 -27.15 -15.64
C GLN A 16 22.56 -26.98 -16.31
N TYR A 17 22.61 -26.44 -17.53
CA TYR A 17 23.86 -26.13 -18.21
C TYR A 17 24.66 -25.08 -17.44
N LEU A 18 24.03 -23.98 -17.03
CA LEU A 18 24.68 -22.89 -16.29
C LEU A 18 25.25 -23.35 -14.95
N LEU A 19 24.49 -24.17 -14.20
CA LEU A 19 24.95 -24.79 -12.95
C LEU A 19 26.14 -25.72 -13.17
N SER A 20 26.13 -26.52 -14.24
CA SER A 20 27.25 -27.44 -14.56
C SER A 20 28.56 -26.69 -14.86
N GLN A 21 28.46 -25.49 -15.42
CA GLN A 21 29.58 -24.62 -15.74
C GLN A 21 29.94 -23.65 -14.61
N GLN A 22 29.20 -23.69 -13.49
CA GLN A 22 29.34 -22.76 -12.35
C GLN A 22 29.20 -21.29 -12.77
N TYR A 23 28.22 -20.99 -13.63
CA TYR A 23 27.91 -19.62 -14.04
C TYR A 23 26.82 -19.02 -13.17
N ASP A 24 27.17 -17.97 -12.43
CA ASP A 24 26.22 -17.26 -11.56
C ASP A 24 25.31 -16.30 -12.34
N MET A 25 25.79 -15.77 -13.47
CA MET A 25 25.13 -14.74 -14.27
C MET A 25 25.37 -14.92 -15.77
N VAL A 26 24.39 -14.55 -16.58
CA VAL A 26 24.46 -14.54 -18.04
C VAL A 26 24.24 -13.13 -18.57
N PHE A 27 25.14 -12.64 -19.42
CA PHE A 27 25.03 -11.35 -20.11
C PHE A 27 24.68 -11.60 -21.57
N VAL A 28 23.55 -11.04 -22.03
CA VAL A 28 23.08 -11.16 -23.41
C VAL A 28 23.11 -9.79 -24.04
N ILE A 29 23.93 -9.65 -25.07
CA ILE A 29 24.07 -8.40 -25.82
C ILE A 29 23.19 -8.52 -27.07
N GLU A 30 22.19 -7.65 -27.15
CA GLU A 30 21.37 -7.39 -28.34
C GLU A 30 21.64 -5.95 -28.78
N GLU A 31 21.37 -5.62 -30.06
CA GLU A 31 21.80 -4.39 -30.78
C GLU A 31 22.16 -3.18 -29.90
N ASP A 32 21.22 -2.67 -29.08
CA ASP A 32 21.43 -1.52 -28.18
C ASP A 32 21.19 -1.83 -26.68
N VAL A 33 21.12 -3.11 -26.30
CA VAL A 33 20.75 -3.53 -24.94
C VAL A 33 21.62 -4.68 -24.43
N ILE A 34 22.15 -4.54 -23.22
CA ILE A 34 22.75 -5.63 -22.45
C ILE A 34 21.73 -6.11 -21.42
N LYS A 35 21.27 -7.36 -21.52
CA LYS A 35 20.41 -8.02 -20.54
C LYS A 35 21.25 -8.91 -19.62
N ILE A 36 20.95 -8.92 -18.32
CA ILE A 36 21.65 -9.71 -17.31
C ILE A 36 20.65 -10.66 -16.66
N PHE A 37 20.94 -11.95 -16.69
CA PHE A 37 20.14 -13.00 -16.08
C PHE A 37 20.89 -13.70 -14.93
N ASP A 38 20.16 -14.28 -13.98
CA ASP A 38 20.73 -15.21 -12.99
C ASP A 38 20.95 -16.60 -13.61
N HIS A 39 21.52 -17.53 -12.83
CA HIS A 39 21.72 -18.93 -13.24
C HIS A 39 20.41 -19.69 -13.53
N ASN A 40 19.25 -19.16 -13.12
CA ASN A 40 17.93 -19.71 -13.44
C ASN A 40 17.31 -19.06 -14.69
N LEU A 41 18.07 -18.22 -15.41
CA LEU A 41 17.62 -17.44 -16.56
C LEU A 41 16.51 -16.42 -16.23
N ASN A 42 16.40 -15.97 -14.98
CA ASN A 42 15.55 -14.83 -14.63
C ASN A 42 16.27 -13.53 -14.95
N LEU A 43 15.62 -12.59 -15.64
CA LEU A 43 16.19 -11.28 -15.94
C LEU A 43 16.38 -10.46 -14.65
N ILE A 44 17.63 -10.19 -14.29
CA ILE A 44 18.01 -9.36 -13.14
C ILE A 44 17.99 -7.88 -13.52
N ARG A 45 18.53 -7.53 -14.71
CA ARG A 45 18.74 -6.14 -15.13
C ARG A 45 18.93 -6.03 -16.64
N TYR A 46 18.73 -4.85 -17.21
CA TYR A 46 19.23 -4.51 -18.54
C TYR A 46 19.81 -3.09 -18.60
N TYR A 47 20.68 -2.82 -19.57
CA TYR A 47 21.28 -1.51 -19.84
C TYR A 47 21.11 -1.19 -21.33
N GLY A 48 20.55 -0.02 -21.67
CA GLY A 48 20.26 0.38 -23.05
C GLY A 48 19.23 1.53 -23.13
N ASN A 49 19.09 2.17 -24.29
CA ASN A 49 18.31 3.41 -24.44
C ASN A 49 16.79 3.17 -24.61
N LEU A 50 16.05 3.26 -23.50
CA LEU A 50 14.71 3.88 -23.48
C LEU A 50 14.64 4.76 -22.23
N SER A 51 14.61 6.07 -22.46
CA SER A 51 14.66 7.09 -21.41
C SER A 51 13.38 7.15 -20.58
N TYR A 52 13.47 6.73 -19.32
CA TYR A 52 12.71 7.32 -18.22
C TYR A 52 13.68 7.65 -17.08
N LYS A 53 14.06 8.92 -16.96
CA LYS A 53 14.85 9.40 -15.82
C LYS A 53 13.91 9.62 -14.62
N LYS A 54 13.70 8.56 -13.84
CA LYS A 54 13.37 8.73 -12.42
C LYS A 54 14.64 9.26 -11.76
N SER A 55 14.64 10.51 -11.31
CA SER A 55 15.67 11.06 -10.42
C SER A 55 15.58 10.31 -9.08
N ILE A 56 16.18 9.13 -9.02
CA ILE A 56 16.43 8.46 -7.74
C ILE A 56 17.69 9.12 -7.19
N LYS A 57 17.53 10.04 -6.24
CA LYS A 57 18.65 10.32 -5.33
C LYS A 57 18.90 9.01 -4.58
N PRO A 58 20.09 8.41 -4.68
CA PRO A 58 20.43 7.28 -3.84
C PRO A 58 20.41 7.80 -2.40
N SER A 59 19.43 7.37 -1.62
CA SER A 59 19.58 7.45 -0.17
C SER A 59 20.81 6.61 0.15
N THR A 60 21.83 7.21 0.76
CA THR A 60 23.00 6.51 1.26
C THR A 60 22.54 5.68 2.45
N ILE A 61 21.93 4.52 2.16
CA ILE A 61 21.45 3.59 3.19
C ILE A 61 22.69 2.90 3.74
N ILE A 62 23.12 3.30 4.93
CA ILE A 62 23.95 2.46 5.78
C ILE A 62 23.02 1.38 6.34
N SER A 63 22.80 0.34 5.54
CA SER A 63 22.09 -0.86 5.98
C SER A 63 23.05 -1.62 6.88
N THR A 64 22.79 -1.65 8.18
CA THR A 64 23.29 -2.75 8.99
C THR A 64 22.53 -3.99 8.52
N THR A 65 23.13 -4.75 7.61
CA THR A 65 22.63 -6.05 7.15
C THR A 65 22.66 -7.02 8.33
N LYS A 66 21.63 -6.96 9.20
CA LYS A 66 21.32 -8.09 10.08
C LYS A 66 20.77 -9.20 9.19
N VAL A 67 21.49 -10.31 9.17
CA VAL A 67 21.17 -11.53 8.41
C VAL A 67 19.74 -11.96 8.75
N TYR A 68 18.92 -12.19 7.72
CA TYR A 68 17.58 -12.77 7.85
C TYR A 68 17.69 -14.12 8.58
N GLN A 69 16.99 -14.25 9.71
CA GLN A 69 16.77 -15.54 10.37
C GLN A 69 15.31 -15.94 10.16
N PRO A 70 15.02 -17.11 9.57
CA PRO A 70 13.66 -17.62 9.51
C PRO A 70 13.13 -17.84 10.94
N SER A 71 11.96 -17.29 11.26
CA SER A 71 11.27 -17.54 12.53
C SER A 71 10.77 -19.00 12.59
N ASN A 72 10.82 -19.63 13.78
CA ASN A 72 10.18 -20.93 14.00
C ASN A 72 8.66 -20.84 14.20
N ASN A 73 8.09 -19.62 14.22
CA ASN A 73 6.67 -19.40 14.42
C ASN A 73 5.81 -19.98 13.27
N ILE A 74 4.84 -20.79 13.67
CA ILE A 74 3.83 -21.35 12.78
C ILE A 74 2.74 -20.30 12.62
N PHE A 75 2.65 -19.76 11.41
CA PHE A 75 1.55 -18.90 10.99
C PHE A 75 0.77 -19.69 9.96
N SER A 76 -0.51 -19.92 10.22
CA SER A 76 -1.41 -20.68 9.35
C SER A 76 -2.68 -19.88 9.16
N ILE A 77 -3.14 -19.80 7.93
CA ILE A 77 -4.47 -19.29 7.60
C ILE A 77 -5.19 -20.36 6.79
N ASN A 78 -6.51 -20.46 6.98
CA ASN A 78 -7.33 -21.28 6.12
C ASN A 78 -7.34 -20.73 4.69
N PRO A 79 -7.56 -21.59 3.67
CA PRO A 79 -7.76 -21.12 2.31
C PRO A 79 -8.85 -20.05 2.23
N PRO A 80 -8.66 -19.02 1.40
CA PRO A 80 -9.58 -17.90 1.34
C PRO A 80 -10.94 -18.32 0.78
N THR A 81 -12.01 -17.89 1.44
CA THR A 81 -13.40 -18.09 1.00
C THR A 81 -13.96 -16.80 0.43
N ILE A 82 -14.57 -16.85 -0.76
CA ILE A 82 -15.27 -15.71 -1.34
C ILE A 82 -16.55 -15.45 -0.54
N LEU A 83 -16.69 -14.24 0.00
CA LEU A 83 -17.90 -13.79 0.69
C LEU A 83 -18.89 -13.09 -0.24
N GLY A 84 -18.40 -12.47 -1.32
CA GLY A 84 -19.24 -11.73 -2.26
C GLY A 84 -18.47 -11.19 -3.46
N LYS A 85 -19.24 -10.71 -4.44
CA LYS A 85 -18.74 -10.09 -5.68
C LYS A 85 -19.49 -8.80 -5.95
N MET A 86 -18.79 -7.81 -6.47
CA MET A 86 -19.35 -6.53 -6.88
C MET A 86 -18.86 -6.20 -8.28
N LYS A 87 -19.77 -5.76 -9.14
CA LYS A 87 -19.40 -5.19 -10.44
C LYS A 87 -18.74 -3.83 -10.21
N GLY A 88 -17.67 -3.57 -10.96
CA GLY A 88 -16.91 -2.34 -10.87
C GLY A 88 -15.72 -2.43 -9.93
N GLU A 89 -14.97 -1.35 -9.91
CA GLU A 89 -13.70 -1.26 -9.23
C GLU A 89 -13.85 -0.87 -7.75
N VAL A 90 -12.89 -1.32 -6.94
CA VAL A 90 -12.67 -0.85 -5.57
C VAL A 90 -11.22 -0.37 -5.48
N PHE A 91 -11.02 0.94 -5.30
CA PHE A 91 -9.69 1.55 -5.26
C PHE A 91 -9.01 1.40 -3.90
N GLN A 92 -9.78 1.38 -2.82
CA GLN A 92 -9.31 1.10 -1.48
C GLN A 92 -10.47 0.56 -0.66
N ALA A 93 -10.20 -0.37 0.26
CA ALA A 93 -11.15 -0.74 1.31
C ALA A 93 -10.50 -0.86 2.69
N GLU A 94 -11.26 -0.57 3.74
CA GLU A 94 -10.96 -0.90 5.14
C GLU A 94 -12.16 -1.66 5.73
N PHE A 95 -11.89 -2.47 6.76
CA PHE A 95 -12.91 -3.29 7.43
C PHE A 95 -12.93 -2.95 8.91
N THR A 96 -14.10 -2.65 9.44
CA THR A 96 -14.31 -2.38 10.87
C THR A 96 -15.79 -2.50 11.19
N ASP A 97 -16.10 -2.81 12.44
CA ASP A 97 -17.44 -2.59 12.99
C ASP A 97 -17.65 -1.08 13.17
N ILE A 98 -18.35 -0.46 12.21
CA ILE A 98 -18.49 0.99 12.16
C ILE A 98 -19.70 1.47 12.96
N ASP A 99 -20.69 0.60 13.14
CA ASP A 99 -21.96 0.89 13.80
C ASP A 99 -22.07 0.29 15.22
N ASN A 100 -21.06 -0.48 15.65
CA ASN A 100 -20.92 -1.16 16.93
C ASN A 100 -21.94 -2.29 17.13
N ASP A 101 -22.30 -3.00 16.05
CA ASP A 101 -23.18 -4.18 16.09
C ASP A 101 -22.43 -5.51 16.29
N ASN A 102 -21.10 -5.46 16.48
CA ASN A 102 -20.16 -6.58 16.55
C ASN A 102 -20.02 -7.38 15.24
N ASN A 103 -20.39 -6.81 14.09
CA ASN A 103 -20.05 -7.35 12.78
C ASN A 103 -19.22 -6.33 12.01
N PRO A 104 -18.24 -6.77 11.20
CA PRO A 104 -17.48 -5.84 10.39
C PRO A 104 -18.26 -5.41 9.15
N GLU A 105 -18.25 -4.11 8.88
CA GLU A 105 -18.60 -3.52 7.60
C GLU A 105 -17.38 -3.42 6.69
N MET A 106 -17.64 -3.32 5.38
CA MET A 106 -16.64 -2.90 4.40
C MET A 106 -16.89 -1.43 4.06
N ILE A 107 -15.89 -0.60 4.30
CA ILE A 107 -15.84 0.78 3.84
C ILE A 107 -14.92 0.79 2.63
N TYR A 108 -15.36 1.36 1.52
CA TYR A 108 -14.54 1.41 0.31
C TYR A 108 -14.83 2.64 -0.53
N PHE A 109 -13.90 3.00 -1.42
CA PHE A 109 -14.20 4.00 -2.44
C PHE A 109 -13.87 3.50 -3.85
N ASN A 110 -14.57 4.09 -4.81
CA ASN A 110 -14.37 3.89 -6.24
C ASN A 110 -14.60 5.20 -7.01
N SER A 111 -14.81 5.13 -8.33
CA SER A 111 -15.05 6.34 -9.15
C SER A 111 -16.33 7.09 -8.80
N GLN A 112 -17.30 6.47 -8.11
CA GLN A 112 -18.60 7.06 -7.77
C GLN A 112 -18.63 7.74 -6.41
N GLY A 113 -17.71 7.38 -5.50
CA GLY A 113 -17.65 7.93 -4.15
C GLY A 113 -17.14 6.94 -3.12
N LEU A 114 -17.40 7.26 -1.85
CA LEU A 114 -17.17 6.43 -0.68
C LEU A 114 -18.47 5.68 -0.33
N PHE A 115 -18.36 4.41 0.04
CA PHE A 115 -19.46 3.53 0.37
C PHE A 115 -19.19 2.81 1.69
N ILE A 116 -20.25 2.58 2.46
CA ILE A 116 -20.26 1.66 3.60
C ILE A 116 -21.26 0.57 3.26
N VAL A 117 -20.84 -0.68 3.34
CA VAL A 117 -21.71 -1.84 3.07
C VAL A 117 -21.60 -2.86 4.20
N LYS A 118 -22.73 -3.48 4.52
CA LYS A 118 -22.74 -4.64 5.41
C LYS A 118 -22.21 -5.85 4.63
N ILE A 119 -21.29 -6.61 5.22
CA ILE A 119 -20.79 -7.83 4.58
C ILE A 119 -21.95 -8.83 4.43
N LYS A 120 -22.19 -9.33 3.21
CA LYS A 120 -23.38 -10.12 2.83
C LYS A 120 -24.72 -9.39 3.00
N GLY A 121 -24.69 -8.07 3.13
CA GLY A 121 -25.88 -7.21 3.21
C GLY A 121 -25.90 -6.17 2.09
N GLY A 122 -26.61 -5.07 2.35
CA GLY A 122 -26.76 -3.96 1.42
C GLY A 122 -25.81 -2.79 1.70
N ILE A 123 -25.96 -1.75 0.89
CA ILE A 123 -25.35 -0.44 1.14
C ILE A 123 -26.01 0.19 2.36
N LEU A 124 -25.18 0.62 3.31
CA LEU A 124 -25.59 1.36 4.50
C LEU A 124 -25.51 2.87 4.27
N ALA A 125 -24.46 3.33 3.60
CA ALA A 125 -24.29 4.73 3.26
C ALA A 125 -23.43 4.92 2.01
N GLN A 126 -23.64 6.04 1.34
CA GLN A 126 -22.81 6.51 0.24
C GLN A 126 -22.51 8.00 0.45
N TYR A 127 -21.31 8.42 0.05
CA TYR A 127 -20.90 9.81 0.04
C TYR A 127 -20.09 10.14 -1.22
N THR A 128 -20.46 11.21 -1.89
CA THR A 128 -19.71 11.75 -3.02
C THR A 128 -19.25 13.17 -2.67
N PRO A 129 -17.93 13.44 -2.66
CA PRO A 129 -17.42 14.79 -2.43
C PRO A 129 -17.99 15.79 -3.43
N LYS A 130 -18.20 17.03 -2.99
CA LYS A 130 -18.73 18.10 -3.85
C LYS A 130 -17.79 18.47 -5.00
N ALA A 131 -16.49 18.30 -4.80
CA ALA A 131 -15.43 18.61 -5.77
C ALA A 131 -14.20 17.74 -5.50
N GLY A 132 -13.31 17.64 -6.50
CA GLY A 132 -12.07 16.88 -6.41
C GLY A 132 -12.26 15.35 -6.52
N LYS A 133 -11.15 14.63 -6.42
CA LYS A 133 -11.09 13.15 -6.45
C LYS A 133 -10.70 12.63 -5.08
N ILE A 134 -11.33 11.54 -4.64
CA ILE A 134 -10.89 10.82 -3.44
C ILE A 134 -9.50 10.25 -3.70
N VAL A 135 -8.55 10.56 -2.83
CA VAL A 135 -7.17 10.05 -2.89
C VAL A 135 -7.06 8.78 -2.07
N ASN A 136 -7.53 8.81 -0.83
CA ASN A 136 -7.63 7.69 0.09
C ASN A 136 -8.60 8.06 1.23
N PHE A 137 -8.90 7.10 2.08
CA PHE A 137 -9.54 7.35 3.38
C PHE A 137 -8.88 6.49 4.46
N SER A 138 -9.27 6.75 5.71
CA SER A 138 -8.99 5.90 6.88
C SER A 138 -10.18 5.93 7.83
N VAL A 139 -10.50 4.80 8.45
CA VAL A 139 -11.59 4.73 9.44
C VAL A 139 -11.04 4.89 10.86
N GLY A 140 -11.71 5.73 11.64
CA GLY A 140 -11.47 5.96 13.06
C GLY A 140 -12.61 5.41 13.93
N PRO A 141 -12.57 5.66 15.24
CA PRO A 141 -13.45 4.99 16.18
C PRO A 141 -14.90 5.44 16.02
N SER A 142 -15.82 4.53 16.35
CA SER A 142 -17.25 4.80 16.49
C SER A 142 -17.91 5.39 15.24
N GLY A 143 -17.38 5.21 14.03
CA GLY A 143 -17.96 5.77 12.80
C GLY A 143 -17.38 7.09 12.31
N TRP A 144 -16.21 7.50 12.79
CA TRP A 144 -15.45 8.61 12.17
C TRP A 144 -14.68 8.13 10.94
N ILE A 145 -14.65 8.94 9.89
CA ILE A 145 -13.85 8.68 8.69
C ILE A 145 -13.07 9.93 8.33
N ALA A 146 -11.78 9.79 8.07
CA ALA A 146 -10.98 10.82 7.46
C ALA A 146 -10.92 10.55 5.95
N LEU A 147 -11.45 11.47 5.15
CA LEU A 147 -11.53 11.36 3.70
C LEU A 147 -10.60 12.38 3.07
N ASN A 148 -9.60 11.91 2.32
CA ASN A 148 -8.63 12.78 1.67
C ASN A 148 -9.07 13.02 0.22
N ILE A 149 -9.29 14.29 -0.11
CA ILE A 149 -9.76 14.72 -1.43
C ILE A 149 -8.74 15.66 -2.04
N PHE A 150 -8.38 15.42 -3.29
CA PHE A 150 -7.51 16.30 -4.06
C PHE A 150 -8.28 16.96 -5.20
N ASP A 151 -8.30 18.28 -5.19
CA ASP A 151 -8.84 19.12 -6.25
C ASP A 151 -7.65 19.69 -7.04
N GLU A 152 -7.59 19.40 -8.34
CA GLU A 152 -6.48 19.83 -9.21
C GLU A 152 -6.34 21.37 -9.25
N ASN A 153 -7.41 22.13 -8.97
CA ASN A 153 -7.38 23.59 -8.97
C ASN A 153 -7.13 24.20 -7.57
N ALA A 154 -7.52 23.50 -6.51
CA ALA A 154 -7.53 24.05 -5.14
C ALA A 154 -6.57 23.35 -4.17
N GLY A 155 -5.97 22.21 -4.55
CA GLY A 155 -5.10 21.41 -3.70
C GLY A 155 -5.88 20.43 -2.82
N MET A 156 -5.34 20.13 -1.63
CA MET A 156 -5.98 19.20 -0.69
C MET A 156 -7.21 19.83 -0.01
N ARG A 157 -8.31 19.08 0.00
CA ARG A 157 -9.61 19.48 0.55
C ARG A 157 -10.20 18.34 1.37
N SER A 158 -9.43 17.79 2.27
CA SER A 158 -9.85 16.65 3.09
C SER A 158 -11.05 17.00 3.97
N GLU A 159 -11.79 15.96 4.36
CA GLU A 159 -13.00 16.06 5.15
C GLU A 159 -12.97 15.04 6.29
N ILE A 160 -13.56 15.41 7.43
CA ILE A 160 -13.91 14.47 8.49
C ILE A 160 -15.41 14.18 8.35
N LEU A 161 -15.73 12.92 8.08
CA LEU A 161 -17.10 12.43 7.98
C LEU A 161 -17.49 11.67 9.25
N ARG A 162 -18.79 11.68 9.52
CA ARG A 162 -19.42 10.88 10.57
C ARG A 162 -20.46 9.97 9.95
N TYR A 163 -20.38 8.68 10.24
CA TYR A 163 -21.47 7.74 10.00
C TYR A 163 -22.57 7.92 11.05
N THR A 164 -23.80 8.06 10.59
CA THR A 164 -25.01 8.35 11.36
C THR A 164 -26.18 7.54 10.79
N LYS A 165 -27.35 7.61 11.43
CA LYS A 165 -28.56 6.94 10.92
C LYS A 165 -29.01 7.52 9.57
N GLU A 166 -28.68 8.78 9.31
CA GLU A 166 -28.96 9.50 8.07
C GLU A 166 -27.91 9.22 6.98
N GLY A 167 -26.88 8.42 7.27
CA GLY A 167 -25.78 8.10 6.38
C GLY A 167 -24.48 8.83 6.75
N LEU A 168 -23.69 9.18 5.74
CA LEU A 168 -22.40 9.86 5.91
C LEU A 168 -22.56 11.37 5.87
N VAL A 169 -22.24 12.02 6.99
CA VAL A 169 -22.37 13.47 7.15
C VAL A 169 -20.99 14.11 7.28
N PRO A 170 -20.63 15.11 6.45
CA PRO A 170 -19.39 15.86 6.64
C PRO A 170 -19.49 16.79 7.86
N VAL A 171 -18.54 16.66 8.79
CA VAL A 171 -18.50 17.43 10.05
C VAL A 171 -17.48 18.56 9.99
N VAL A 172 -16.33 18.30 9.37
CA VAL A 172 -15.29 19.32 9.12
C VAL A 172 -14.87 19.17 7.67
N THR A 173 -14.82 20.28 6.92
CA THR A 173 -14.55 20.26 5.47
C THR A 173 -13.43 21.22 5.08
N ASN A 174 -12.94 21.09 3.85
CA ASN A 174 -11.89 21.94 3.28
C ASN A 174 -10.59 21.97 4.11
N ILE A 175 -10.21 20.81 4.64
CA ILE A 175 -9.01 20.66 5.45
C ILE A 175 -7.81 20.50 4.51
N ASN A 176 -6.88 21.45 4.56
CA ASN A 176 -5.65 21.40 3.77
C ASN A 176 -4.56 20.52 4.42
N LEU A 177 -4.94 19.31 4.82
CA LEU A 177 -4.06 18.29 5.40
C LEU A 177 -4.40 16.93 4.79
N ILE A 178 -3.41 16.05 4.69
CA ILE A 178 -3.60 14.63 4.40
C ILE A 178 -3.81 13.93 5.74
N LEU A 179 -5.02 13.43 5.98
CA LEU A 179 -5.51 12.92 7.26
C LEU A 179 -5.40 11.39 7.34
N ASN A 180 -5.16 10.86 8.54
CA ASN A 180 -5.16 9.42 8.79
C ASN A 180 -5.51 9.14 10.25
N PHE A 181 -6.32 8.11 10.50
CA PHE A 181 -6.49 7.54 11.84
C PHE A 181 -5.45 6.46 12.07
N VAL A 182 -4.72 6.54 13.19
CA VAL A 182 -3.62 5.64 13.53
C VAL A 182 -3.72 5.16 14.98
N ASP A 183 -3.17 3.98 15.23
CA ASP A 183 -2.97 3.43 16.58
C ASP A 183 -1.68 3.99 17.20
N TYR A 184 -1.70 5.30 17.51
CA TYR A 184 -0.52 6.01 18.00
C TYR A 184 -0.02 5.50 19.36
N THR A 185 -0.92 4.92 20.16
CA THR A 185 -0.63 4.41 21.51
C THR A 185 -0.40 2.89 21.55
N ALA A 186 -0.37 2.23 20.38
CA ALA A 186 -0.18 0.79 20.21
C ALA A 186 -1.22 -0.11 20.93
N GLN A 187 -2.40 0.41 21.24
CA GLN A 187 -3.47 -0.30 21.94
C GLN A 187 -4.30 -1.22 21.02
N GLY A 188 -4.08 -1.15 19.70
CA GLY A 188 -4.78 -1.93 18.69
C GLY A 188 -5.99 -1.23 18.09
N ILE A 189 -6.21 0.04 18.44
CA ILE A 189 -7.35 0.82 18.00
C ILE A 189 -6.82 2.08 17.31
N LYS A 190 -7.32 2.37 16.10
CA LYS A 190 -6.99 3.60 15.38
C LYS A 190 -7.77 4.79 15.95
N ASP A 191 -7.39 5.29 17.12
CA ASP A 191 -8.12 6.34 17.83
C ASP A 191 -7.56 7.76 17.61
N THR A 192 -6.34 7.86 17.10
CA THR A 192 -5.60 9.11 17.00
C THR A 192 -5.67 9.63 15.57
N LEU A 193 -6.25 10.82 15.39
CA LEU A 193 -6.23 11.52 14.10
C LEU A 193 -4.90 12.25 13.93
N ILE A 194 -4.19 11.95 12.86
CA ILE A 194 -3.01 12.70 12.44
C ILE A 194 -3.24 13.38 11.09
N GLY A 195 -2.58 14.52 10.89
CA GLY A 195 -2.60 15.25 9.62
C GLY A 195 -1.21 15.66 9.17
N GLN A 196 -0.87 15.33 7.94
CA GLN A 196 0.33 15.79 7.26
C GLN A 196 -0.01 17.02 6.41
N THR A 197 0.84 18.05 6.45
CA THR A 197 0.69 19.22 5.60
C THR A 197 0.73 18.85 4.13
N PHE A 198 -0.10 19.48 3.30
CA PHE A 198 -0.02 19.37 1.85
C PHE A 198 1.07 20.31 1.29
N ASP A 199 1.86 19.80 0.34
CA ASP A 199 2.85 20.58 -0.41
C ASP A 199 2.48 20.59 -1.91
N PRO A 200 2.32 21.76 -2.55
CA PRO A 200 1.89 21.85 -3.94
C PRO A 200 2.96 21.43 -4.98
N GLU A 201 4.20 21.19 -4.56
CA GLU A 201 5.27 20.65 -5.41
C GLU A 201 5.51 19.15 -5.20
N LYS A 202 5.32 18.65 -3.97
CA LYS A 202 5.68 17.27 -3.58
C LYS A 202 4.49 16.41 -3.14
N PHE A 203 3.30 17.01 -3.05
CA PHE A 203 2.09 16.48 -2.44
C PHE A 203 2.18 16.30 -0.91
N PHE A 204 3.17 15.57 -0.43
CA PHE A 204 3.42 15.34 0.99
C PHE A 204 4.37 16.40 1.55
N GLY A 205 3.88 17.21 2.49
CA GLY A 205 4.69 18.18 3.22
C GLY A 205 5.44 17.55 4.40
N ASP A 206 6.31 18.33 5.03
CA ASP A 206 7.29 17.86 6.03
C ASP A 206 6.76 17.81 7.46
N LYS A 207 5.60 18.42 7.75
CA LYS A 207 5.03 18.48 9.10
C LYS A 207 3.84 17.54 9.24
N VAL A 208 3.87 16.77 10.32
CA VAL A 208 2.79 15.86 10.75
C VAL A 208 2.35 16.27 12.14
N TYR A 209 1.04 16.34 12.37
CA TYR A 209 0.48 16.77 13.64
C TYR A 209 -0.53 15.75 14.16
N ILE A 210 -0.58 15.60 15.48
CA ILE A 210 -1.73 15.04 16.18
C ILE A 210 -2.81 16.11 16.20
N LEU A 211 -4.01 15.72 15.79
CA LEU A 211 -5.17 16.58 15.68
C LEU A 211 -6.25 16.14 16.65
N LYS A 212 -6.90 17.11 17.27
CA LYS A 212 -8.11 16.88 18.08
C LYS A 212 -9.27 17.61 17.46
N ARG A 213 -10.45 16.99 17.46
CA ARG A 213 -11.68 17.67 17.05
C ARG A 213 -12.29 18.40 18.25
N GLU A 214 -12.52 19.70 18.09
CA GLU A 214 -13.25 20.53 19.06
C GLU A 214 -14.23 21.43 18.29
N ASN A 215 -15.51 21.44 18.66
CA ASN A 215 -16.55 22.32 18.08
C ASN A 215 -16.51 22.44 16.54
N ASN A 216 -16.61 21.30 15.83
CA ASN A 216 -16.55 21.21 14.35
C ASN A 216 -15.27 21.78 13.71
N GLN A 217 -14.19 21.88 14.47
CA GLN A 217 -12.88 22.30 14.00
C GLN A 217 -11.81 21.28 14.41
N LEU A 218 -10.65 21.39 13.77
CA LEU A 218 -9.46 20.62 14.12
C LEU A 218 -8.46 21.52 14.84
N ILE A 219 -8.00 21.06 15.99
CA ILE A 219 -7.00 21.70 16.83
C ILE A 219 -5.70 20.91 16.70
N TYR A 220 -4.60 21.63 16.47
CA TYR A 220 -3.25 21.07 16.41
C TYR A 220 -2.74 20.87 17.84
N VAL A 221 -2.61 19.62 18.26
CA VAL A 221 -2.22 19.28 19.64
C VAL A 221 -0.70 19.23 19.78
N ALA A 222 -0.05 18.48 18.90
CA ALA A 222 1.40 18.27 18.94
C ALA A 222 1.93 17.94 17.54
N GLN A 223 3.19 18.25 17.29
CA GLN A 223 3.89 17.81 16.08
C GLN A 223 4.48 16.41 16.31
N VAL A 224 4.25 15.49 15.38
CA VAL A 224 4.85 14.15 15.37
C VAL A 224 6.18 14.23 14.63
N LYS A 225 7.24 13.74 15.28
CA LYS A 225 8.55 13.61 14.64
C LYS A 225 8.55 12.39 13.72
N VAL A 226 8.66 12.62 12.42
CA VAL A 226 8.69 11.59 11.38
C VAL A 226 9.99 11.69 10.56
N SER A 227 10.24 10.74 9.66
CA SER A 227 11.34 10.86 8.69
C SER A 227 10.98 11.88 7.58
N PRO A 228 11.97 12.52 6.91
CA PRO A 228 11.70 13.49 5.85
C PRO A 228 10.88 12.95 4.66
N ASP A 229 10.96 11.64 4.41
CA ASP A 229 10.26 10.96 3.31
C ASP A 229 8.93 10.31 3.75
N TYR A 230 8.46 10.60 4.97
CA TYR A 230 7.23 10.05 5.51
C TYR A 230 6.01 10.45 4.66
N LYS A 231 5.13 9.48 4.42
CA LYS A 231 3.84 9.69 3.76
C LYS A 231 2.74 9.22 4.69
N ASN A 232 1.77 10.07 4.99
CA ASN A 232 0.70 9.68 5.90
C ASN A 232 -0.17 8.54 5.32
N ILE A 233 -0.38 8.52 4.00
CA ILE A 233 -1.13 7.47 3.29
C ILE A 233 -0.41 6.13 3.38
N GLY A 234 -1.13 5.09 3.83
CA GLY A 234 -0.61 3.73 3.98
C GLY A 234 0.38 3.58 5.13
N SER A 235 0.40 4.52 6.08
CA SER A 235 1.24 4.44 7.28
C SER A 235 0.52 3.79 8.45
N ALA A 236 1.28 3.09 9.30
CA ALA A 236 0.81 2.52 10.54
C ALA A 236 1.85 2.71 11.65
N PHE A 237 1.39 2.73 12.89
CA PHE A 237 2.21 2.87 14.11
C PHE A 237 2.09 1.59 14.91
N VAL A 238 3.20 1.08 15.44
CA VAL A 238 3.26 -0.20 16.14
C VAL A 238 4.44 -0.20 17.10
N ASP A 239 4.40 -0.98 18.17
CA ASP A 239 5.57 -1.33 18.99
C ASP A 239 5.89 -2.82 18.81
N LEU A 240 6.67 -3.14 17.77
CA LEU A 240 6.98 -4.53 17.37
C LEU A 240 8.02 -5.16 18.28
N ASP A 241 9.03 -4.40 18.70
CA ASP A 241 10.11 -4.92 19.55
C ASP A 241 9.79 -4.82 21.05
N ARG A 242 8.67 -4.16 21.40
CA ARG A 242 8.11 -4.05 22.75
C ARG A 242 9.00 -3.28 23.71
N ASP A 243 9.76 -2.32 23.20
CA ASP A 243 10.59 -1.43 24.01
C ASP A 243 9.85 -0.18 24.51
N GLY A 244 8.55 -0.05 24.18
CA GLY A 244 7.69 1.06 24.57
C GLY A 244 7.76 2.27 23.65
N ASN A 245 8.59 2.24 22.60
CA ASN A 245 8.66 3.30 21.59
C ASN A 245 8.09 2.79 20.27
N SER A 246 7.02 3.42 19.80
CA SER A 246 6.40 3.02 18.53
C SER A 246 7.34 3.21 17.35
N GLU A 247 7.45 2.18 16.52
CA GLU A 247 7.89 2.27 15.14
C GLU A 247 6.78 2.80 14.22
N ILE A 248 7.23 3.36 13.10
CA ILE A 248 6.38 3.79 12.00
C ILE A 248 6.64 2.88 10.79
N ILE A 249 5.58 2.30 10.25
CA ILE A 249 5.63 1.52 9.01
C ILE A 249 5.23 2.44 7.86
N ASN A 250 6.04 2.49 6.81
CA ASN A 250 5.74 3.29 5.63
C ASN A 250 6.35 2.75 4.34
N TYR A 251 5.89 3.24 3.18
CA TYR A 251 6.41 2.84 1.87
C TYR A 251 7.44 3.84 1.33
N LEU A 252 8.63 3.34 1.02
CA LEU A 252 9.68 4.09 0.33
C LEU A 252 9.24 4.51 -1.08
N SER A 253 9.94 5.47 -1.68
CA SER A 253 9.66 5.94 -3.05
C SER A 253 9.84 4.89 -4.15
N ASP A 254 10.55 3.81 -3.86
CA ASP A 254 10.73 2.65 -4.74
C ASP A 254 9.68 1.55 -4.52
N GLY A 255 8.78 1.71 -3.54
CA GLY A 255 7.70 0.76 -3.22
C GLY A 255 8.08 -0.31 -2.20
N ARG A 256 9.28 -0.24 -1.60
CA ARG A 256 9.64 -1.09 -0.46
C ARG A 256 8.89 -0.68 0.81
N LEU A 257 8.57 -1.66 1.66
CA LEU A 257 8.06 -1.41 3.00
C LEU A 257 9.25 -1.12 3.92
N ALA A 258 9.16 -0.09 4.76
CA ALA A 258 10.21 0.27 5.71
C ALA A 258 9.62 0.48 7.11
N ILE A 259 10.43 0.12 8.11
CA ILE A 259 10.17 0.35 9.52
C ILE A 259 11.13 1.44 9.99
N TYR A 260 10.56 2.48 10.58
CA TYR A 260 11.29 3.61 11.12
C TYR A 260 11.19 3.61 12.64
N LYS A 261 12.32 3.87 13.30
CA LYS A 261 12.37 4.16 14.73
C LYS A 261 13.21 5.40 14.94
N ASN A 262 12.69 6.37 15.69
CA ASN A 262 13.35 7.67 15.91
C ASN A 262 13.77 8.37 14.60
N SER A 263 12.90 8.34 13.59
CA SER A 263 13.13 8.87 12.22
C SER A 263 14.19 8.13 11.38
N ASN A 264 14.81 7.06 11.89
CA ASN A 264 15.79 6.26 11.17
C ASN A 264 15.15 4.98 10.64
N ILE A 265 15.50 4.58 9.41
CA ILE A 265 15.13 3.26 8.88
C ILE A 265 15.93 2.21 9.65
N ILE A 266 15.23 1.32 10.34
CA ILE A 266 15.83 0.19 11.05
C ILE A 266 15.65 -1.13 10.30
N TRP A 267 14.70 -1.17 9.36
CA TRP A 267 14.50 -2.29 8.46
C TRP A 267 13.75 -1.84 7.20
N ALA A 268 14.01 -2.52 6.09
CA ALA A 268 13.22 -2.39 4.87
C ALA A 268 13.11 -3.75 4.17
N SER A 269 12.01 -3.96 3.44
CA SER A 269 11.85 -5.13 2.59
C SER A 269 13.00 -5.20 1.56
N PRO A 270 13.46 -6.39 1.18
CA PRO A 270 14.57 -6.52 0.23
C PRO A 270 14.18 -6.11 -1.21
N TYR A 271 12.88 -6.09 -1.52
CA TYR A 271 12.34 -5.72 -2.82
C TYR A 271 11.05 -4.89 -2.67
N PRO A 272 10.65 -4.10 -3.69
CA PRO A 272 9.37 -3.40 -3.69
C PRO A 272 8.21 -4.35 -3.52
N VAL A 273 7.28 -4.00 -2.63
CA VAL A 273 6.09 -4.83 -2.34
C VAL A 273 4.81 -4.15 -2.80
N THR A 274 4.77 -2.82 -2.93
CA THR A 274 3.50 -2.14 -3.23
C THR A 274 3.38 -1.69 -4.68
N LYS A 275 2.23 -1.97 -5.28
CA LYS A 275 1.80 -1.53 -6.62
C LYS A 275 0.30 -1.26 -6.60
N HIS A 276 -0.13 -0.28 -7.38
CA HIS A 276 -1.54 0.09 -7.48
C HIS A 276 -1.89 0.53 -8.89
N PHE A 277 -3.13 0.25 -9.33
CA PHE A 277 -3.61 0.60 -10.68
C PHE A 277 -4.29 1.97 -10.73
N TYR A 278 -4.99 2.36 -9.66
CA TYR A 278 -5.58 3.70 -9.52
C TYR A 278 -4.53 4.69 -9.04
N GLU A 279 -4.48 5.86 -9.68
CA GLU A 279 -3.52 6.92 -9.37
C GLU A 279 -4.17 8.30 -9.39
N VAL A 280 -3.75 9.15 -8.46
CA VAL A 280 -4.01 10.59 -8.47
C VAL A 280 -2.71 11.30 -8.82
N LYS A 281 -2.78 12.28 -9.72
CA LYS A 281 -1.61 13.02 -10.20
C LYS A 281 -1.64 14.44 -9.66
N LEU A 282 -0.52 14.85 -9.06
CA LEU A 282 -0.22 16.26 -8.88
C LEU A 282 0.34 16.78 -10.19
N ILE A 283 -0.44 17.62 -10.86
CA ILE A 283 -0.08 18.20 -12.16
C ILE A 283 0.11 19.70 -11.98
N LYS A 284 1.16 20.25 -12.61
CA LYS A 284 1.42 21.70 -12.59
C LYS A 284 1.72 22.21 -13.99
N GLY A 285 1.22 23.37 -14.34
CA GLY A 285 1.48 24.01 -15.62
C GLY A 285 0.22 24.66 -16.19
N LYS A 286 0.39 25.41 -17.28
CA LYS A 286 -0.75 25.88 -18.08
C LYS A 286 -1.33 24.71 -18.87
N LYS A 287 -2.59 24.82 -19.27
CA LYS A 287 -3.23 23.84 -20.15
C LYS A 287 -2.39 23.62 -21.42
N GLY A 288 -2.01 22.38 -21.70
CA GLY A 288 -1.12 21.98 -22.80
C GLY A 288 0.38 22.01 -22.48
N GLN A 289 0.80 22.41 -21.27
CA GLN A 289 2.19 22.46 -20.79
C GLN A 289 2.34 21.81 -19.40
N GLU A 290 1.39 20.95 -19.06
CA GLU A 290 1.33 20.29 -17.78
C GLU A 290 2.51 19.33 -17.56
N ILE A 291 3.10 19.39 -16.38
CA ILE A 291 4.07 18.41 -15.88
C ILE A 291 3.48 17.64 -14.70
N VAL A 292 3.65 16.32 -14.72
CA VAL A 292 3.33 15.46 -13.58
C VAL A 292 4.44 15.63 -12.55
N LYS A 293 4.11 16.23 -11.40
CA LYS A 293 5.04 16.44 -10.28
C LYS A 293 5.15 15.21 -9.41
N GLN A 294 4.01 14.57 -9.13
CA GLN A 294 3.91 13.42 -8.24
C GLN A 294 2.74 12.53 -8.63
N ILE A 295 2.92 11.22 -8.44
CA ILE A 295 1.85 10.22 -8.54
C ILE A 295 1.57 9.69 -7.13
N ILE A 296 0.29 9.70 -6.76
CA ILE A 296 -0.20 9.32 -5.44
C ILE A 296 -1.12 8.12 -5.61
N TYR A 297 -0.95 7.15 -4.72
CA TYR A 297 -1.69 5.90 -4.74
C TYR A 297 -2.39 5.71 -3.39
N PRO A 298 -3.61 5.13 -3.36
CA PRO A 298 -4.30 4.76 -2.13
C PRO A 298 -3.64 3.50 -1.54
N TRP A 299 -2.46 3.65 -0.96
CA TRP A 299 -1.75 2.51 -0.39
C TRP A 299 -2.58 1.84 0.71
N ILE A 300 -2.60 0.51 0.68
CA ILE A 300 -3.20 -0.29 1.75
C ILE A 300 -2.37 -0.08 3.01
N THR A 301 -3.02 0.42 4.05
CA THR A 301 -2.44 0.53 5.40
C THR A 301 -2.17 -0.87 5.94
N PRO A 302 -0.92 -1.20 6.33
CA PRO A 302 -0.62 -2.47 6.99
C PRO A 302 -1.47 -2.66 8.26
N VAL A 303 -1.92 -3.88 8.49
CA VAL A 303 -2.85 -4.21 9.59
C VAL A 303 -2.09 -4.91 10.71
N LEU A 304 -2.40 -4.58 11.96
CA LEU A 304 -1.78 -5.18 13.13
C LEU A 304 -2.68 -6.27 13.71
N THR A 305 -2.13 -7.44 13.98
CA THR A 305 -2.87 -8.53 14.62
C THR A 305 -1.90 -9.51 15.29
N ASP A 306 -2.36 -10.20 16.33
CA ASP A 306 -1.70 -11.37 16.91
C ASP A 306 -2.17 -12.61 16.13
N ILE A 307 -1.51 -12.91 15.01
CA ILE A 307 -1.98 -13.95 14.09
C ILE A 307 -1.61 -15.36 14.58
N ASN A 308 -0.57 -15.49 15.39
CA ASN A 308 -0.11 -16.78 15.94
C ASN A 308 -0.61 -17.05 17.37
N LYS A 309 -1.35 -16.10 17.99
CA LYS A 309 -1.92 -16.16 19.34
C LYS A 309 -0.85 -16.23 20.45
N ASP A 310 0.32 -15.64 20.21
CA ASP A 310 1.43 -15.58 21.16
C ASP A 310 1.46 -14.30 22.01
N LYS A 311 0.43 -13.45 21.89
CA LYS A 311 0.26 -12.13 22.52
C LYS A 311 1.24 -11.08 22.02
N LYS A 312 1.88 -11.29 20.87
CA LYS A 312 2.64 -10.27 20.15
C LYS A 312 1.90 -9.94 18.87
N LYS A 313 1.92 -8.67 18.49
CA LYS A 313 1.32 -8.24 17.24
C LYS A 313 2.34 -8.42 16.12
N GLU A 314 1.91 -9.02 15.03
CA GLU A 314 2.57 -8.94 13.74
C GLU A 314 1.85 -7.95 12.81
N ILE A 315 2.53 -7.62 11.72
CA ILE A 315 1.99 -6.77 10.65
C ILE A 315 1.59 -7.65 9.48
N LEU A 316 0.36 -7.48 9.03
CA LEU A 316 -0.09 -7.96 7.73
C LEU A 316 0.06 -6.86 6.69
N PHE A 317 0.70 -7.17 5.57
CA PHE A 317 0.82 -6.26 4.44
C PHE A 317 0.63 -7.01 3.12
N VAL A 318 0.29 -6.26 2.08
CA VAL A 318 0.08 -6.79 0.74
C VAL A 318 1.33 -6.56 -0.09
N SER A 319 1.78 -7.62 -0.76
CA SER A 319 2.75 -7.54 -1.85
C SER A 319 2.05 -7.74 -3.18
N THR A 320 2.26 -6.83 -4.13
CA THR A 320 1.68 -6.88 -5.47
C THR A 320 2.77 -6.79 -6.52
N ASN A 321 2.81 -7.76 -7.43
CA ASN A 321 3.58 -7.69 -8.65
C ASN A 321 2.67 -7.29 -9.81
N PHE A 322 3.07 -6.29 -10.59
CA PHE A 322 2.33 -5.86 -11.77
C PHE A 322 3.28 -5.65 -12.96
N PRO A 323 3.43 -6.65 -13.84
CA PRO A 323 4.47 -6.64 -14.87
C PRO A 323 4.25 -5.59 -15.97
N LEU A 324 3.06 -4.99 -16.06
CA LEU A 324 2.72 -4.01 -17.09
C LEU A 324 2.74 -2.55 -16.59
N GLU A 325 3.24 -2.30 -15.36
CA GLU A 325 3.24 -0.96 -14.78
C GLU A 325 3.95 0.08 -15.65
N THR A 326 5.04 -0.30 -16.31
CA THR A 326 5.87 0.61 -17.13
C THR A 326 5.19 1.03 -18.42
N VAL A 327 4.31 0.19 -18.98
CA VAL A 327 3.61 0.42 -20.25
C VAL A 327 2.14 0.80 -20.04
N LYS A 328 1.67 0.93 -18.80
CA LYS A 328 0.26 1.18 -18.49
C LYS A 328 -0.32 2.42 -19.19
N GLY A 329 0.52 3.42 -19.47
CA GLY A 329 0.11 4.64 -20.16
C GLY A 329 -0.16 4.46 -21.66
N ASP A 330 0.42 3.41 -22.26
CA ASP A 330 0.26 3.09 -23.69
C ASP A 330 -0.94 2.16 -23.93
N LEU A 331 -1.48 1.58 -22.86
CA LEU A 331 -2.61 0.67 -22.94
C LEU A 331 -3.93 1.43 -22.96
N LYS A 332 -4.84 1.01 -23.84
CA LYS A 332 -6.25 1.49 -23.84
C LYS A 332 -6.97 1.17 -22.52
N TYR A 333 -6.58 0.08 -21.87
CA TYR A 333 -7.07 -0.36 -20.57
C TYR A 333 -5.96 -1.13 -19.85
N ILE A 334 -5.98 -1.08 -18.53
CA ILE A 334 -5.08 -1.83 -17.65
C ILE A 334 -5.68 -3.22 -17.41
N PRO A 335 -5.04 -4.32 -17.87
CA PRO A 335 -5.54 -5.66 -17.63
C PRO A 335 -5.14 -6.10 -16.22
N LEU A 336 -6.03 -5.92 -15.25
CA LEU A 336 -5.76 -6.17 -13.83
C LEU A 336 -5.42 -7.63 -13.53
N ASN A 337 -5.88 -8.56 -14.38
CA ASN A 337 -5.55 -10.00 -14.28
C ASN A 337 -4.06 -10.32 -14.54
N SER A 338 -3.25 -9.38 -15.04
CA SER A 338 -1.81 -9.62 -15.16
C SER A 338 -1.05 -9.37 -13.85
N ALA A 339 -1.69 -8.74 -12.86
CA ALA A 339 -1.10 -8.57 -11.54
C ALA A 339 -1.25 -9.85 -10.70
N THR A 340 -0.33 -10.05 -9.77
CA THR A 340 -0.45 -11.03 -8.69
C THR A 340 -0.24 -10.37 -7.35
N SER A 341 -1.13 -10.64 -6.41
CA SER A 341 -1.10 -10.10 -5.04
C SER A 341 -1.00 -11.21 -4.02
N GLN A 342 -0.33 -10.96 -2.90
CA GLN A 342 -0.14 -11.91 -1.82
C GLN A 342 -0.07 -11.20 -0.48
N ILE A 343 -0.62 -11.81 0.57
CA ILE A 343 -0.56 -11.28 1.93
C ILE A 343 0.66 -11.87 2.62
N PHE A 344 1.44 -10.99 3.24
CA PHE A 344 2.62 -11.33 4.02
C PHE A 344 2.41 -10.95 5.48
N VAL A 345 3.04 -11.70 6.36
CA VAL A 345 3.23 -11.34 7.77
C VAL A 345 4.65 -10.83 7.97
N LEU A 346 4.81 -9.78 8.76
CA LEU A 346 6.08 -9.21 9.21
C LEU A 346 6.06 -9.19 10.74
N GLY A 347 7.06 -9.82 11.37
CA GLY A 347 7.20 -9.89 12.82
C GLY A 347 8.63 -9.60 13.27
N PHE A 348 8.84 -9.64 14.59
CA PHE A 348 10.13 -9.39 15.21
C PHE A 348 10.51 -10.49 16.22
N GLU A 349 11.66 -11.13 15.98
CA GLU A 349 12.28 -12.13 16.84
C GLU A 349 13.79 -11.86 16.93
N LYS A 350 14.20 -10.87 17.73
CA LYS A 350 15.58 -10.31 17.77
C LYS A 350 16.01 -9.59 16.47
N THR A 351 15.47 -10.02 15.34
CA THR A 351 15.54 -9.41 14.02
C THR A 351 14.16 -9.44 13.36
N TYR A 352 13.97 -8.59 12.36
CA TYR A 352 12.75 -8.60 11.55
C TYR A 352 12.76 -9.79 10.59
N PHE A 353 11.60 -10.44 10.47
CA PHE A 353 11.35 -11.46 9.47
C PHE A 353 10.03 -11.14 8.78
N PHE A 354 9.88 -11.62 7.54
CA PHE A 354 8.58 -11.63 6.89
C PHE A 354 8.42 -12.89 6.07
N LYS A 355 7.19 -13.36 5.95
CA LYS A 355 6.85 -14.56 5.19
C LYS A 355 5.47 -14.44 4.58
N SER A 356 5.25 -15.16 3.49
CA SER A 356 3.92 -15.26 2.90
C SER A 356 2.98 -16.03 3.83
N LEU A 357 1.72 -15.60 3.92
CA LEU A 357 0.67 -16.30 4.66
C LEU A 357 -0.16 -17.25 3.79
N GLY A 358 -0.12 -17.14 2.47
CA GLY A 358 -0.99 -17.93 1.59
C GLY A 358 -0.54 -17.91 0.15
N ALA A 359 -1.27 -18.61 -0.72
CA ALA A 359 -0.98 -18.60 -2.15
C ALA A 359 -1.17 -17.21 -2.76
N SER A 360 -0.39 -16.91 -3.80
CA SER A 360 -0.59 -15.70 -4.59
C SER A 360 -1.93 -15.73 -5.32
N GLN A 361 -2.55 -14.56 -5.46
CA GLN A 361 -3.86 -14.38 -6.08
C GLN A 361 -3.73 -13.51 -7.32
N THR A 362 -4.40 -13.88 -8.40
CA THR A 362 -4.47 -13.05 -9.62
C THR A 362 -5.31 -11.80 -9.36
N GLY A 363 -4.79 -10.62 -9.70
CA GLY A 363 -5.44 -9.34 -9.49
C GLY A 363 -4.73 -8.46 -8.45
N PHE A 364 -5.36 -7.33 -8.13
CA PHE A 364 -4.89 -6.39 -7.11
C PHE A 364 -5.68 -6.57 -5.83
N ILE A 365 -5.01 -6.82 -4.71
CA ILE A 365 -5.64 -6.57 -3.41
C ILE A 365 -5.63 -5.05 -3.19
N THR A 366 -6.79 -4.47 -2.81
CA THR A 366 -6.90 -3.01 -2.53
C THR A 366 -7.44 -2.69 -1.15
N GLY A 367 -7.78 -3.70 -0.36
CA GLY A 367 -8.19 -3.53 1.03
C GLY A 367 -7.75 -4.73 1.83
N LEU A 368 -7.39 -4.48 3.08
CA LEU A 368 -6.98 -5.49 4.05
C LEU A 368 -7.49 -5.04 5.41
N GLY A 369 -8.06 -5.97 6.17
CA GLY A 369 -8.53 -5.74 7.52
C GLY A 369 -8.56 -7.03 8.32
N VAL A 370 -8.51 -6.89 9.63
CA VAL A 370 -8.67 -7.99 10.57
C VAL A 370 -9.83 -7.65 11.49
N PHE A 371 -10.73 -8.60 11.67
CA PHE A 371 -11.80 -8.55 12.65
C PHE A 371 -11.92 -9.93 13.29
N ASP A 372 -11.90 -9.97 14.62
CA ASP A 372 -11.73 -11.19 15.41
C ASP A 372 -10.57 -12.05 14.89
N ASN A 373 -10.86 -13.25 14.39
CA ASN A 373 -9.91 -14.21 13.82
C ASN A 373 -9.99 -14.30 12.28
N GLY A 374 -10.59 -13.29 11.64
CA GLY A 374 -10.78 -13.22 10.20
C GLY A 374 -9.93 -12.15 9.54
N ILE A 375 -9.18 -12.54 8.50
CA ILE A 375 -8.55 -11.62 7.56
C ILE A 375 -9.52 -11.38 6.41
N TYR A 376 -9.97 -10.14 6.28
CA TYR A 376 -10.83 -9.68 5.20
C TYR A 376 -9.98 -8.92 4.18
N TYR A 377 -10.22 -9.16 2.90
CA TYR A 377 -9.56 -8.40 1.85
C TYR A 377 -10.39 -8.33 0.57
N THR A 378 -10.23 -7.24 -0.18
CA THR A 378 -10.81 -7.09 -1.52
C THR A 378 -9.78 -7.47 -2.58
N LEU A 379 -10.21 -8.13 -3.65
CA LEU A 379 -9.39 -8.50 -4.81
C LEU A 379 -10.08 -8.03 -6.09
N ILE A 380 -9.38 -7.27 -6.94
CA ILE A 380 -9.94 -6.69 -8.16
C ILE A 380 -9.27 -7.27 -9.40
N LYS A 381 -10.12 -7.61 -10.36
CA LYS A 381 -9.78 -8.21 -11.66
C LYS A 381 -10.52 -7.48 -12.78
N GLY A 382 -10.17 -7.79 -14.02
CA GLY A 382 -10.79 -7.26 -15.24
C GLY A 382 -9.95 -6.20 -15.94
N LYS A 383 -10.61 -5.28 -16.62
CA LYS A 383 -10.03 -4.21 -17.45
C LYS A 383 -10.39 -2.85 -16.88
N TYR A 384 -9.39 -2.11 -16.41
CA TYR A 384 -9.59 -0.78 -15.86
C TYR A 384 -9.21 0.32 -16.86
N PRO A 385 -10.01 1.39 -17.05
CA PRO A 385 -11.34 1.60 -16.46
C PRO A 385 -12.43 0.78 -17.18
N GLY A 386 -13.56 0.56 -16.48
CA GLY A 386 -14.78 -0.02 -17.05
C GLY A 386 -15.09 -1.43 -16.57
N ASP A 387 -14.63 -2.43 -17.31
CA ASP A 387 -15.03 -3.84 -17.15
C ASP A 387 -14.24 -4.54 -16.03
N THR A 388 -14.52 -4.16 -14.79
CA THR A 388 -13.87 -4.70 -13.59
C THR A 388 -14.86 -5.44 -12.69
N GLU A 389 -14.33 -6.40 -11.94
CA GLU A 389 -15.04 -7.12 -10.88
C GLU A 389 -14.19 -7.07 -9.60
N SER A 390 -14.84 -6.76 -8.48
CA SER A 390 -14.25 -6.77 -7.15
C SER A 390 -14.82 -7.93 -6.34
N GLU A 391 -13.95 -8.76 -5.79
CA GLU A 391 -14.30 -9.91 -4.96
C GLU A 391 -13.92 -9.62 -3.51
N LEU A 392 -14.79 -9.97 -2.57
CA LEU A 392 -14.52 -9.92 -1.13
C LEU A 392 -14.17 -11.32 -0.63
N TYR A 393 -13.06 -11.44 0.10
CA TYR A 393 -12.58 -12.69 0.65
C TYR A 393 -12.43 -12.65 2.17
N LEU A 394 -12.48 -13.84 2.76
CA LEU A 394 -12.20 -14.11 4.18
C LEU A 394 -11.24 -15.30 4.32
N SER A 395 -10.21 -15.15 5.14
CA SER A 395 -9.35 -16.26 5.62
C SER A 395 -9.33 -16.27 7.15
N ILE A 396 -9.49 -17.44 7.77
CA ILE A 396 -9.51 -17.60 9.23
C ILE A 396 -8.13 -18.02 9.74
N PHE A 397 -7.71 -17.55 10.92
CA PHE A 397 -6.43 -17.88 11.57
C PHE A 397 -6.53 -18.25 13.07
#